data_AF-A0A2G9LPC4-F1
#
_entry.id   AF-A0A2G9LPC4-F1
#
_cell.length_a   1.000
_cell.length_b   1.000
_cell.length_c   1.000
_cell.angle_alpha   90.00
_cell.angle_beta   90.00
_cell.angle_gamma   90.00
#
_symmetry.space_group_name_H-M   'P 1'
#
loop_
_entity.id
_entity.type
_entity.pdbx_description
1 polymer ?
#
loop_
_entity_poly.entity_id
_entity_poly.type
_entity_poly.pdbx_seq_one_letter_code
_entity_poly.pdbx_strand_id
1 'polypeptide(L)' 'CRDWFQLCLKEGLTVFRDQEFTSDMRSRPVKRISDVRLLRAHQFPEDGGPLAHPVRPDSYIEINNFYTATVYEK' A
#
# COMPACT_ATOMS: atom_id res chain seq x y z
N CYS A 1 -11.15 -10.86 10.21
CA CYS A 1 -9.75 -10.57 10.54
C CYS A 1 -9.48 -11.11 11.92
N ARG A 2 -8.64 -12.14 12.05
CA ARG A 2 -8.38 -12.78 13.35
C ARG A 2 -7.35 -12.00 14.18
N ASP A 3 -6.44 -11.28 13.50
CA ASP A 3 -5.41 -10.42 14.11
C ASP A 3 -5.13 -9.19 13.22
N TRP A 4 -4.66 -8.08 13.82
CA TRP A 4 -4.32 -6.83 13.12
C TRP A 4 -3.19 -6.98 12.08
N PHE A 5 -2.40 -8.05 12.17
CA PHE A 5 -1.43 -8.45 11.15
C PHE A 5 -2.04 -8.72 9.76
N GLN A 6 -3.37 -8.90 9.67
CA GLN A 6 -4.10 -9.03 8.41
C GLN A 6 -4.59 -7.69 7.83
N LEU A 7 -4.18 -6.53 8.36
CA LEU A 7 -4.56 -5.23 7.78
C LEU A 7 -4.21 -5.18 6.28
N CYS A 8 -3.00 -5.62 5.90
CA CYS A 8 -2.59 -5.74 4.51
C CYS A 8 -3.44 -6.67 3.65
N LEU A 9 -4.04 -7.70 4.24
CA LEU A 9 -4.89 -8.63 3.49
C LEU A 9 -6.16 -7.92 3.00
N LYS A 10 -6.73 -7.00 3.80
CA LYS A 10 -7.90 -6.21 3.38
C LYS A 10 -7.49 -4.98 2.60
N GLU A 11 -6.49 -4.23 3.07
CA GLU A 11 -6.14 -2.93 2.50
C GLU A 11 -5.47 -3.07 1.14
N GLY A 12 -4.39 -3.86 1.03
CA GLY A 12 -3.70 -4.06 -0.24
C GLY A 12 -4.61 -4.69 -1.30
N LEU A 13 -5.47 -5.64 -0.92
CA LEU A 13 -6.45 -6.22 -1.85
C LEU A 13 -7.53 -5.22 -2.28
N THR A 14 -7.98 -4.35 -1.38
CA THR A 14 -8.98 -3.32 -1.70
C THR A 14 -8.40 -2.26 -2.61
N VAL A 15 -7.15 -1.81 -2.35
CA VAL A 15 -6.42 -0.89 -3.22
C VAL A 15 -6.24 -1.50 -4.62
N PHE A 16 -5.79 -2.75 -4.71
CA PHE A 16 -5.65 -3.42 -6.00
C PHE A 16 -6.98 -3.49 -6.78
N ARG A 17 -8.08 -3.82 -6.08
CA ARG A 17 -9.41 -3.86 -6.69
C ARG A 17 -9.87 -2.48 -7.19
N ASP A 18 -9.58 -1.41 -6.45
CA ASP A 18 -9.88 -0.04 -6.89
C ASP A 18 -9.00 0.39 -8.07
N GLN A 19 -7.73 -0.01 -8.10
CA GLN A 19 -6.83 0.22 -9.23
C GLN A 19 -7.35 -0.45 -10.51
N GLU A 20 -7.80 -1.70 -10.43
CA GLU A 20 -8.40 -2.41 -11.56
C GLU A 20 -9.74 -1.79 -11.98
N PHE A 21 -10.62 -1.49 -11.02
CA PHE A 21 -11.90 -0.81 -11.32
C PHE A 21 -11.68 0.52 -12.04
N THR A 22 -10.77 1.36 -11.53
CA THR A 22 -10.44 2.64 -12.15
C THR A 22 -9.79 2.46 -13.53
N SER A 23 -8.96 1.44 -13.69
CA SER A 23 -8.32 1.12 -14.98
C SER A 23 -9.33 0.70 -16.04
N ASP A 24 -10.37 -0.03 -15.66
CA ASP A 24 -11.45 -0.48 -16.54
C ASP A 24 -12.46 0.63 -16.85
N MET A 25 -12.77 1.48 -15.86
CA MET A 25 -13.70 2.60 -16.05
C MET A 25 -13.09 3.81 -16.77
N ARG A 26 -11.75 3.92 -16.78
CA ARG A 26 -11.03 5.05 -17.36
C ARG A 26 -9.92 4.56 -18.29
N SER A 27 -8.70 5.05 -18.07
CA SER A 27 -7.54 4.73 -18.89
C SER A 27 -6.52 3.97 -18.05
N ARG A 28 -6.41 2.66 -18.32
CA ARG A 28 -5.43 1.76 -17.73
C ARG A 28 -3.98 2.29 -17.76
N PRO A 29 -3.43 2.81 -18.88
CA PRO A 29 -2.06 3.33 -18.87
C PRO A 29 -1.90 4.57 -17.97
N VAL A 30 -2.89 5.46 -17.95
CA VAL A 30 -2.85 6.67 -17.09
C VAL A 30 -2.90 6.30 -15.62
N LYS A 31 -3.81 5.39 -15.23
CA LYS A 31 -3.91 4.90 -13.85
C LYS A 31 -2.61 4.24 -13.40
N ARG A 32 -2.04 3.34 -14.22
CA ARG A 32 -0.76 2.69 -13.90
C ARG A 32 0.40 3.67 -13.74
N ILE A 33 0.51 4.67 -14.61
CA ILE A 33 1.55 5.71 -14.49
C ILE A 33 1.38 6.50 -13.19
N SER A 34 0.14 6.85 -12.84
CA SER A 34 -0.15 7.57 -11.60
C SER A 34 0.26 6.76 -10.37
N ASP A 35 -0.12 5.49 -10.30
CA ASP A 35 0.16 4.62 -9.15
C ASP A 35 1.68 4.41 -8.99
N VAL A 36 2.41 4.20 -10.10
CA VAL A 36 3.88 4.06 -10.07
C VAL A 36 4.56 5.36 -9.63
N ARG A 37 4.02 6.53 -10.01
CA ARG A 37 4.55 7.82 -9.53
C ARG A 37 4.37 7.97 -8.02
N LEU A 38 3.20 7.60 -7.49
CA LEU A 38 2.92 7.64 -6.05
C LEU A 38 3.85 6.71 -5.28
N LEU A 39 4.02 5.47 -5.76
CA LEU A 39 4.94 4.48 -5.18
C LEU A 39 6.38 5.01 -5.10
N ARG A 40 6.89 5.59 -6.20
CA ARG A 40 8.25 6.15 -6.23
C ARG A 40 8.42 7.38 -5.34
N ALA A 41 7.38 8.20 -5.20
CA ALA A 41 7.45 9.44 -4.44
C ALA A 41 7.30 9.24 -2.93
N HIS A 42 6.51 8.25 -2.50
CA HIS A 42 6.18 8.06 -1.09
C HIS A 42 6.66 6.72 -0.54
N GLN A 43 6.39 5.61 -1.24
CA GLN A 43 6.71 4.28 -0.75
C GLN A 43 8.23 4.02 -0.79
N PHE A 44 8.94 4.42 -1.84
CA PHE A 44 10.40 4.21 -1.94
C PHE A 44 11.21 4.95 -0.86
N PRO A 45 10.93 6.23 -0.55
CA PRO A 45 11.57 6.90 0.59
C PRO A 45 11.27 6.26 1.93
N GLU A 46 10.05 5.74 2.14
CA GLU A 46 9.67 5.03 3.38
C GLU A 46 10.46 3.72 3.54
N ASP A 47 10.57 2.94 2.47
CA ASP A 47 11.32 1.68 2.43
C ASP A 47 12.84 1.87 2.55
N GLY A 48 13.35 3.04 2.14
CA GLY A 48 14.75 3.44 2.31
C GLY A 48 15.03 4.17 3.63
N GLY A 49 14.00 4.39 4.45
CA GLY A 49 14.08 5.18 5.68
C GLY A 49 14.18 4.34 6.96
N PRO A 50 14.28 4.99 8.12
CA PRO A 50 14.32 4.32 9.43
C PRO A 50 12.98 3.66 9.83
N LEU A 51 11.90 3.97 9.09
CA LEU A 51 10.57 3.38 9.27
C LEU A 51 10.31 2.24 8.27
N ALA A 52 11.32 1.75 7.56
CA ALA A 52 11.17 0.65 6.63
C ALA A 52 10.63 -0.59 7.34
N HIS A 53 9.56 -1.17 6.80
CA HIS A 53 8.94 -2.37 7.33
C HIS A 53 8.38 -3.26 6.20
N PRO A 54 8.29 -4.58 6.39
CA PRO A 54 7.58 -5.43 5.44
C PRO A 54 6.09 -5.06 5.34
N VAL A 55 5.47 -5.36 4.21
CA VAL A 55 4.02 -5.17 3.96
C VAL A 55 3.21 -5.79 5.10
N ARG A 56 3.59 -6.98 5.56
CA ARG A 56 3.08 -7.54 6.82
C ARG A 56 4.09 -7.28 7.94
N PRO A 57 3.86 -6.33 8.86
CA PRO A 57 4.79 -6.07 9.96
C PRO A 57 4.93 -7.29 10.86
N ASP A 58 6.12 -7.60 11.35
CA ASP A 58 6.33 -8.73 12.28
C ASP A 58 6.07 -8.34 13.74
N SER A 59 6.18 -7.05 14.07
CA SER A 59 5.91 -6.50 15.40
C SER A 59 5.56 -5.01 15.31
N TYR A 60 4.65 -4.54 16.16
CA TYR A 60 4.31 -3.12 16.28
C TYR A 60 4.02 -2.77 17.75
N ILE A 61 4.34 -1.53 18.14
CA ILE A 61 3.95 -0.98 19.45
C ILE A 61 2.58 -0.31 19.33
N GLU A 62 2.34 0.42 18.23
CA GLU A 62 1.07 1.07 17.93
C GLU A 62 0.67 0.81 16.48
N ILE A 63 -0.51 0.20 16.27
CA ILE A 63 -1.00 -0.18 14.95
C ILE A 63 -1.33 1.03 14.05
N ASN A 64 -1.64 2.18 14.65
CA ASN A 64 -1.94 3.41 13.90
C ASN A 64 -0.74 3.91 13.09
N ASN A 65 0.49 3.56 13.49
CA ASN A 65 1.70 3.92 12.77
C ASN A 65 1.93 3.08 11.51
N PHE A 66 1.08 2.09 11.24
CA PHE A 66 1.17 1.19 10.08
C PHE A 66 0.08 1.45 9.03
N TYR A 67 -0.60 2.60 9.11
CA TYR A 67 -1.36 3.14 7.97
C TYR A 67 -0.40 3.86 7.01
N THR A 68 0.51 3.09 6.42
CA THR A 68 1.67 3.60 5.66
C THR A 68 1.59 3.28 4.17
N ALA A 69 2.37 3.98 3.35
CA ALA A 69 2.40 3.73 1.92
C ALA A 69 2.82 2.28 1.60
N THR A 70 3.65 1.67 2.44
CA THR A 70 4.06 0.26 2.30
C THR A 70 2.94 -0.74 2.58
N VAL A 71 1.95 -0.43 3.43
CA VAL A 71 0.79 -1.31 3.68
C VAL A 71 -0.26 -1.22 2.56
N TYR A 72 -0.36 -0.06 1.91
CA TYR A 72 -1.40 0.23 0.94
C TYR A 72 -0.97 0.06 -0.52
N GLU A 73 0.24 0.51 -0.87
CA GLU A 73 0.66 0.72 -2.27
C GLU A 73 1.76 -0.23 -2.76
N LYS A 74 2.48 -0.91 -1.85
CA LYS A 74 3.58 -1.85 -2.18
C LYS A 74 3.07 -3.25 -2.48
#